data_AF-A0A060Y5U1-F1
#
_entry.id   AF-A0A060Y5U1-F1
#
_cell.length_a   1.000
_cell.length_b   1.000
_cell.length_c   1.000
_cell.angle_alpha   90.00
_cell.angle_beta   90.00
_cell.angle_gamma   90.00
#
_symmetry.space_group_name_H-M   'P 1'
#
loop_
_entity.id
_entity.type
_entity.pdbx_description
1 polymer ?
#
loop_
_entity_poly.entity_id
_entity_poly.type
_entity_poly.pdbx_seq_one_letter_code
_entity_poly.pdbx_strand_id
1 'polypeptide(L)'
;MKYMQPTQSLFIATVCRPPGPYTAFLTEFPEFLSDLVVIADNIHIFGDFNIHMEKSTDPLQKAFRAIIDSVGFVQHVSGPTHCHSHTLDLVLSHGINVVDLNVFPHNPGLSNHHVIKFAIATNNLLRPQPRSIKSL
;
A
#
# COMPACT_ATOMS: atom_id res chain seq x y z
N MET A 1 -8.90 -4.50 38.47
CA MET A 1 -7.82 -4.12 37.54
C MET A 1 -8.44 -3.85 36.18
N LYS A 2 -8.37 -2.61 35.66
CA LYS A 2 -8.76 -2.32 34.27
C LYS A 2 -7.57 -2.75 33.40
N TYR A 3 -7.74 -3.79 32.60
CA TYR A 3 -6.77 -4.11 31.56
C TYR A 3 -6.73 -2.93 30.59
N MET A 4 -5.60 -2.22 30.52
CA MET A 4 -5.32 -1.34 29.40
C MET A 4 -5.30 -2.23 28.16
N GLN A 5 -6.25 -2.02 27.25
CA GLN A 5 -6.16 -2.61 25.93
C GLN A 5 -4.86 -2.08 25.29
N PRO A 6 -4.04 -2.94 24.65
CA PRO A 6 -2.89 -2.46 23.92
C PRO A 6 -3.33 -1.37 22.95
N THR A 7 -2.74 -0.18 23.03
CA THR A 7 -2.96 0.85 22.02
C THR A 7 -2.34 0.36 20.73
N GLN A 8 -3.17 0.10 19.73
CA GLN A 8 -2.72 -0.41 18.46
C GLN A 8 -2.42 0.78 17.54
N SER A 9 -1.13 0.96 17.21
CA SER A 9 -0.67 2.06 16.36
C SER A 9 -0.87 1.74 14.88
N LEU A 10 -1.20 2.78 14.11
CA LEU A 10 -1.27 2.74 12.65
C LEU A 10 -0.13 3.57 12.07
N PHE A 11 0.73 2.96 11.27
CA PHE A 11 1.72 3.67 10.48
C PHE A 11 1.13 4.03 9.11
N ILE A 12 1.30 5.27 8.69
CA ILE A 12 0.83 5.77 7.39
C ILE A 12 2.00 6.37 6.64
N ALA A 13 2.22 5.92 5.40
CA ALA A 13 3.14 6.55 4.47
C ALA A 13 2.45 6.90 3.15
N THR A 14 2.98 7.93 2.49
CA THR A 14 2.59 8.27 1.13
C THR A 14 3.76 8.03 0.18
N VAL A 15 3.48 7.49 -1.00
CA VAL A 15 4.46 7.36 -2.09
C VAL A 15 4.06 8.30 -3.22
N CYS A 16 5.01 9.06 -3.73
CA CYS A 16 4.86 9.85 -4.94
C CYS A 16 6.10 9.62 -5.80
N ARG A 17 6.00 8.66 -6.72
CA ARG A 17 7.09 8.26 -7.62
C ARG A 17 6.87 8.92 -8.99
N PRO A 18 7.82 9.71 -9.52
CA PRO A 18 7.71 10.23 -10.88
C PRO A 18 7.80 9.09 -11.92
N PRO A 19 7.21 9.28 -13.11
CA PRO A 19 7.39 8.34 -14.22
C PRO A 19 8.86 8.32 -14.66
N GLY A 20 9.30 7.20 -15.24
CA GLY A 20 10.67 7.04 -15.74
C GLY A 20 11.37 5.79 -15.20
N PRO A 21 12.71 5.78 -15.16
CA PRO A 21 13.50 4.64 -14.71
C PRO A 21 13.05 4.13 -13.32
N TYR A 22 13.02 2.82 -13.17
CA TYR A 22 12.50 2.16 -11.95
C TYR A 22 13.54 1.28 -11.27
N THR A 23 14.79 1.25 -11.72
CA THR A 23 15.83 0.39 -11.16
C THR A 23 16.14 0.74 -9.71
N ALA A 24 16.35 2.02 -9.40
CA ALA A 24 16.56 2.47 -8.01
C ALA A 24 15.33 2.16 -7.14
N PHE A 25 14.12 2.41 -7.64
CA PHE A 25 12.89 2.08 -6.94
C PHE A 25 12.76 0.59 -6.61
N LEU A 26 13.10 -0.30 -7.55
CA LEU A 26 13.07 -1.75 -7.31
C LEU A 26 14.14 -2.24 -6.33
N THR A 27 15.16 -1.42 -6.05
CA THR A 27 16.18 -1.70 -5.02
C THR A 27 15.76 -1.13 -3.66
N GLU A 28 15.32 0.13 -3.62
CA GLU A 28 15.08 0.87 -2.37
C GLU A 28 13.70 0.56 -1.75
N PHE A 29 12.67 0.32 -2.57
CA PHE A 29 11.32 0.09 -2.06
C PHE A 29 11.18 -1.20 -1.23
N PRO A 30 11.77 -2.35 -1.61
CA PRO A 30 11.79 -3.54 -0.76
C PRO A 30 12.46 -3.33 0.60
N GLU A 31 13.56 -2.58 0.65
CA GLU A 31 14.26 -2.23 1.90
C GLU A 31 13.35 -1.38 2.79
N PHE A 32 12.74 -0.34 2.21
CA PHE A 32 11.75 0.48 2.90
C PHE A 32 10.58 -0.33 3.48
N LEU A 33 9.98 -1.23 2.70
CA LEU A 33 8.89 -2.08 3.21
C LEU A 33 9.36 -3.01 4.34
N SER A 34 10.57 -3.55 4.22
CA SER A 34 11.17 -4.45 5.22
C SER A 34 11.41 -3.72 6.54
N ASP A 35 11.94 -2.50 6.49
CA ASP A 35 12.13 -1.66 7.67
C ASP A 35 10.79 -1.30 8.33
N LEU A 36 9.76 -0.99 7.52
CA LEU A 36 8.43 -0.66 8.04
C LEU A 36 7.81 -1.83 8.82
N VAL A 37 7.85 -3.05 8.29
CA VAL A 37 7.29 -4.22 8.99
C VAL A 37 8.10 -4.56 10.25
N VAL A 38 9.35 -4.11 10.38
CA VAL A 38 10.13 -4.22 11.63
C VAL A 38 9.70 -3.22 12.69
N ILE A 39 9.07 -2.09 12.33
CA ILE A 39 8.70 -1.06 13.32
C ILE A 39 7.19 -0.98 13.61
N ALA A 40 6.35 -1.52 12.73
CA ALA A 40 4.90 -1.44 12.86
C ALA A 40 4.21 -2.74 12.42
N ASP A 41 3.11 -3.08 13.12
CA ASP A 41 2.28 -4.24 12.75
C ASP A 41 1.12 -3.84 11.83
N ASN A 42 0.62 -2.60 11.92
CA ASN A 42 -0.43 -2.08 11.06
C ASN A 42 0.12 -0.94 10.21
N ILE A 43 0.24 -1.18 8.91
CA ILE A 43 0.86 -0.24 7.98
C ILE A 43 -0.10 0.02 6.84
N HIS A 44 -0.18 1.29 6.46
CA HIS A 44 -0.94 1.73 5.31
C HIS A 44 -0.05 2.62 4.42
N ILE A 45 0.01 2.30 3.13
CA ILE A 45 0.80 3.06 2.16
C ILE A 45 -0.11 3.40 0.99
N PHE A 46 -0.16 4.66 0.58
CA PHE A 46 -0.93 5.05 -0.60
C PHE A 46 -0.25 6.16 -1.39
N GLY A 47 -0.73 6.41 -2.59
CA GLY A 47 -0.29 7.53 -3.43
C GLY A 47 0.01 7.09 -4.86
N ASP A 48 0.66 7.96 -5.62
CA ASP A 48 0.95 7.76 -7.04
C ASP A 48 2.29 7.03 -7.22
N PHE A 49 2.22 5.79 -7.70
CA PHE A 49 3.40 4.97 -7.95
C PHE A 49 3.92 5.13 -9.40
N ASN A 50 3.11 5.68 -10.31
CA ASN A 50 3.38 5.67 -11.74
C ASN A 50 3.80 4.28 -12.25
N ILE A 51 3.11 3.23 -11.78
CA ILE A 51 3.23 1.84 -12.24
C ILE A 51 1.90 1.45 -12.86
N HIS A 52 1.92 1.00 -14.11
CA HIS A 52 0.71 0.56 -14.83
C HIS A 52 0.19 -0.77 -14.28
N MET A 53 -0.57 -0.74 -13.19
CA MET A 53 -1.07 -1.96 -12.54
C MET A 53 -2.09 -2.72 -13.39
N GLU A 54 -2.73 -2.06 -14.35
CA GLU A 54 -3.65 -2.68 -15.32
C GLU A 54 -2.93 -3.56 -16.36
N LYS A 55 -1.62 -3.41 -16.53
CA LYS A 55 -0.82 -4.13 -17.54
C LYS A 55 -0.12 -5.35 -16.92
N SER A 56 -0.81 -6.49 -16.86
CA SER A 56 -0.28 -7.73 -16.25
C SER A 56 0.99 -8.29 -16.92
N THR A 57 1.31 -7.86 -18.14
CA THR A 57 2.53 -8.25 -18.86
C THR A 57 3.72 -7.32 -18.60
N ASP A 58 3.50 -6.18 -17.95
CA ASP A 58 4.53 -5.18 -17.68
C ASP A 58 5.58 -5.71 -16.67
N PRO A 59 6.89 -5.67 -16.99
CA PRO A 59 7.93 -6.16 -16.08
C PRO A 59 7.98 -5.42 -14.73
N LEU A 60 7.76 -4.11 -14.71
CA LEU A 60 7.74 -3.31 -13.49
C LEU A 60 6.53 -3.70 -12.62
N GLN A 61 5.36 -3.89 -13.23
CA GLN A 61 4.17 -4.37 -12.52
C GLN A 61 4.44 -5.72 -11.84
N LYS A 62 5.04 -6.67 -12.56
CA LYS A 62 5.35 -8.01 -12.03
C LYS A 62 6.37 -7.95 -10.89
N ALA A 63 7.44 -7.19 -11.08
CA ALA A 63 8.47 -7.02 -10.06
C ALA A 63 7.89 -6.36 -8.79
N PHE A 64 7.11 -5.29 -8.96
CA PHE A 64 6.44 -4.62 -7.85
C PHE A 64 5.48 -5.53 -7.10
N ARG A 65 4.65 -6.31 -7.83
CA ARG A 65 3.74 -7.30 -7.23
C ARG A 65 4.51 -8.34 -6.41
N ALA A 66 5.58 -8.90 -6.98
CA ALA A 66 6.43 -9.87 -6.27
C ALA A 66 7.05 -9.27 -5.00
N ILE A 67 7.48 -8.01 -5.02
CA ILE A 67 8.02 -7.31 -3.85
C ILE A 67 6.96 -7.19 -2.76
N ILE A 68 5.79 -6.60 -3.06
CA ILE A 68 4.76 -6.38 -2.04
C ILE A 68 4.24 -7.71 -1.48
N ASP A 69 4.07 -8.73 -2.33
CA ASP A 69 3.61 -10.06 -1.92
C ASP A 69 4.66 -10.73 -1.00
N SER A 70 5.96 -10.57 -1.29
CA SER A 70 7.05 -11.16 -0.49
C SER A 70 7.14 -10.60 0.93
N VAL A 71 6.75 -9.33 1.13
CA VAL A 71 6.72 -8.67 2.44
C VAL A 71 5.34 -8.80 3.10
N GLY A 72 4.35 -9.34 2.40
CA GLY A 72 2.99 -9.55 2.91
C GLY A 72 2.12 -8.30 2.89
N PHE A 73 2.36 -7.36 1.96
CA PHE A 73 1.45 -6.25 1.69
C PHE A 73 0.36 -6.65 0.70
N VAL A 74 -0.85 -6.14 0.90
CA VAL A 74 -1.99 -6.32 0.00
C VAL A 74 -2.26 -4.99 -0.72
N GLN A 75 -2.36 -5.01 -2.04
CA GLN A 75 -2.85 -3.88 -2.85
C GLN A 75 -4.37 -4.02 -3.03
N HIS A 76 -5.11 -2.92 -2.83
CA HIS A 76 -6.59 -2.91 -2.81
C HIS A 76 -7.28 -2.24 -4.00
N VAL A 77 -6.54 -1.58 -4.90
CA VAL A 77 -7.10 -0.82 -6.03
C VAL A 77 -7.21 -1.72 -7.28
N SER A 78 -8.43 -1.94 -7.77
CA SER A 78 -8.74 -2.81 -8.91
C SER A 78 -9.34 -2.09 -10.13
N GLY A 79 -9.26 -0.75 -10.20
CA GLY A 79 -9.82 0.03 -11.31
C GLY A 79 -9.03 1.29 -11.65
N PRO A 80 -9.47 2.05 -12.68
CA PRO A 80 -8.72 3.21 -13.15
C PRO A 80 -8.71 4.37 -12.16
N THR A 81 -7.52 4.89 -11.89
CA THR A 81 -7.28 6.04 -11.02
C THR A 81 -6.88 7.29 -11.79
N HIS A 82 -6.75 7.17 -13.11
CA HIS A 82 -6.37 8.25 -14.00
C HIS A 82 -7.37 8.37 -15.16
N CYS A 83 -7.59 9.58 -15.70
CA CYS A 83 -8.57 9.87 -16.75
C CYS A 83 -8.31 9.10 -18.07
N HIS A 84 -7.06 8.69 -18.30
CA HIS A 84 -6.65 7.82 -19.42
C HIS A 84 -6.83 6.31 -19.13
N SER A 85 -7.67 5.96 -18.16
CA SER A 85 -7.96 4.56 -17.79
C SER A 85 -6.76 3.77 -17.25
N HIS A 86 -5.77 4.45 -16.66
CA HIS A 86 -4.63 3.80 -15.99
C HIS A 86 -4.89 3.61 -14.49
N THR A 87 -4.28 2.59 -13.90
CA THR A 87 -4.27 2.37 -12.45
C THR A 87 -2.86 2.64 -11.92
N LEU A 88 -2.61 3.89 -11.51
CA LEU A 88 -1.29 4.40 -11.09
C LEU A 88 -1.24 4.70 -9.58
N ASP A 89 -2.38 5.11 -9.02
CA ASP A 89 -2.54 5.44 -7.61
C ASP A 89 -2.95 4.19 -6.85
N LEU A 90 -2.17 3.81 -5.83
CA LEU A 90 -2.35 2.54 -5.14
C LEU A 90 -2.68 2.77 -3.67
N VAL A 91 -3.35 1.76 -3.10
CA VAL A 91 -3.62 1.64 -1.67
C VAL A 91 -3.08 0.27 -1.26
N LEU A 92 -2.08 0.26 -0.37
CA LEU A 92 -1.43 -0.93 0.16
C LEU A 92 -1.69 -1.03 1.67
N SER A 93 -1.85 -2.24 2.19
CA SER A 93 -1.90 -2.46 3.64
C SER A 93 -1.14 -3.70 4.09
N HIS A 94 -0.67 -3.65 5.34
CA HIS A 94 -0.10 -4.79 6.07
C HIS A 94 -0.69 -4.82 7.48
N GLY A 95 -1.13 -6.00 7.94
CA GLY A 95 -1.73 -6.22 9.25
C GLY A 95 -3.08 -5.52 9.52
N ILE A 96 -3.61 -4.79 8.54
CA ILE A 96 -4.86 -4.04 8.65
C ILE A 96 -5.73 -4.17 7.40
N ASN A 97 -7.04 -4.25 7.61
CA ASN A 97 -8.02 -4.39 6.53
C ASN A 97 -8.51 -3.02 6.03
N VAL A 98 -8.54 -2.91 4.71
CA VAL A 98 -9.17 -1.82 3.98
C VAL A 98 -10.56 -2.27 3.57
N VAL A 99 -11.57 -1.42 3.79
CA VAL A 99 -12.96 -1.66 3.41
C VAL A 99 -13.51 -0.46 2.66
N ASP A 100 -14.63 -0.64 1.96
CA ASP A 100 -15.36 0.43 1.25
C ASP A 100 -14.48 1.23 0.27
N LEU A 101 -13.49 0.60 -0.35
CA LEU A 101 -12.63 1.25 -1.33
C LEU A 101 -13.41 1.55 -2.61
N ASN A 102 -13.45 2.83 -2.95
CA ASN A 102 -14.13 3.35 -4.13
C ASN A 102 -13.26 4.40 -4.82
N VAL A 103 -13.24 4.36 -6.14
CA VAL A 103 -12.56 5.37 -6.97
C VAL A 103 -13.63 6.26 -7.59
N PHE A 104 -13.52 7.55 -7.35
CA PHE A 104 -14.45 8.57 -7.83
C PHE A 104 -13.81 9.34 -8.98
N PRO A 105 -14.31 9.16 -10.22
CA PRO A 105 -13.88 9.97 -11.34
C PRO A 105 -14.07 11.44 -11.05
N HIS A 106 -13.08 12.25 -11.40
CA HIS A 106 -13.11 13.68 -11.20
C HIS A 106 -13.14 14.40 -12.55
N ASN A 107 -13.56 15.68 -12.54
CA ASN A 107 -13.51 16.50 -13.74
C ASN A 107 -12.04 16.65 -14.21
N PRO A 108 -11.70 16.23 -15.45
CA PRO A 108 -10.33 16.35 -15.97
C PRO A 108 -9.79 17.78 -15.98
N GLY A 109 -10.65 18.80 -15.99
CA GLY A 109 -10.24 20.21 -15.91
C GLY A 109 -9.69 20.64 -14.55
N LEU A 110 -9.80 19.79 -13.52
CA LEU A 110 -9.28 20.06 -12.16
C LEU A 110 -8.12 19.12 -11.79
N SER A 111 -8.19 17.86 -12.22
CA SER A 111 -7.11 16.87 -12.10
C SER A 111 -7.36 15.73 -13.07
N ASN A 112 -6.29 15.19 -13.63
CA ASN A 112 -6.29 13.95 -14.39
C ASN A 112 -6.33 12.69 -13.50
N HIS A 113 -6.12 12.82 -12.18
CA HIS A 113 -6.28 11.72 -11.21
C HIS A 113 -7.70 11.71 -10.60
N HIS A 114 -8.18 10.50 -10.32
CA HIS A 114 -9.43 10.22 -9.62
C HIS A 114 -9.21 10.21 -8.11
N VAL A 115 -10.26 10.53 -7.35
CA VAL A 115 -10.19 10.48 -5.88
C VAL A 115 -10.43 9.05 -5.41
N ILE A 116 -9.50 8.50 -4.65
CA ILE A 116 -9.69 7.21 -3.97
C ILE A 116 -10.20 7.49 -2.55
N LYS A 117 -11.32 6.87 -2.17
CA LYS A 117 -11.80 6.85 -0.78
C LYS A 117 -11.86 5.41 -0.31
N PHE A 118 -11.52 5.19 0.95
CA PHE A 118 -11.61 3.91 1.61
C PHE A 118 -11.74 4.14 3.11
N ALA A 119 -12.14 3.09 3.83
CA ALA A 119 -12.15 3.05 5.28
C ALA A 119 -11.21 1.97 5.79
N ILE A 120 -10.78 2.12 7.04
CA ILE A 120 -9.88 1.21 7.72
C ILE A 120 -10.65 0.52 8.84
N ALA A 121 -10.72 -0.81 8.83
CA ALA A 121 -11.41 -1.58 9.86
C ALA A 121 -10.50 -1.78 11.08
N THR A 122 -10.80 -1.09 12.18
CA THR A 122 -9.99 -1.10 13.42
C THR A 122 -10.39 -2.19 14.42
N ASN A 123 -11.49 -2.87 14.16
CA ASN A 123 -12.10 -3.91 14.98
C ASN A 123 -11.54 -5.32 14.73
N ASN A 124 -10.71 -5.49 13.69
CA ASN A 124 -10.05 -6.74 13.31
C ASN A 124 -8.51 -6.63 13.24
N LEU A 125 -7.92 -5.63 13.90
CA LEU A 125 -6.47 -5.58 14.00
C LEU A 125 -6.05 -6.84 14.76
N LEU A 126 -5.43 -7.78 14.03
CA LEU A 126 -4.97 -9.03 14.61
C LEU A 126 -4.11 -8.65 15.82
N ARG A 127 -4.35 -9.30 16.96
CA ARG A 127 -3.49 -9.11 18.13
C ARG A 127 -2.04 -9.26 17.66
N PRO A 128 -1.13 -8.35 18.03
CA PRO A 128 0.29 -8.49 17.68
C PRO A 128 0.73 -9.91 18.06
N GLN A 129 1.10 -10.72 17.07
CA GLN A 129 1.70 -12.01 17.37
C GLN A 129 3.09 -11.71 17.94
N PRO A 130 3.47 -12.31 19.08
CA PRO A 130 4.82 -12.13 19.61
C PRO A 130 5.83 -12.44 18.52
N ARG A 131 6.65 -11.46 18.14
CA ARG A 131 7.72 -11.69 17.17
C ARG A 131 8.71 -12.67 17.79
N SER A 132 8.80 -13.85 17.21
CA SER A 132 9.84 -14.81 17.56
C SER A 132 11.17 -14.29 17.00
N ILE A 133 11.87 -13.49 17.79
CA ILE A 133 13.27 -13.18 17.52
C ILE A 133 14.04 -14.48 17.71
N LYS A 134 14.43 -15.13 16.61
CA LYS A 134 15.41 -16.22 16.68
C LYS A 134 16.74 -15.57 17.05
N SER A 135 17.22 -15.82 18.27
CA SER A 135 18.61 -15.55 18.63
C SER A 135 19.50 -16.40 17.72
N LEU A 136 20.46 -15.76 17.05
CA LEU A 136 21.60 -16.44 16.43
C LEU A 136 22.44 -17.15 17.49
#